data_AF-A0A453DBM1-F1
#
_entry.id   AF-A0A453DBM1-F1
#
_cell.length_a   1.000
_cell.length_b   1.000
_cell.length_c   1.000
_cell.angle_alpha   90.00
_cell.angle_beta   90.00
_cell.angle_gamma   90.00
#
_symmetry.space_group_name_H-M   'P 1'
#
loop_
_entity.id
_entity.type
_entity.pdbx_description
1 polymer ?
#
loop_
_entity_poly.entity_id
_entity_poly.type
_entity_poly.pdbx_seq_one_letter_code
_entity_poly.pdbx_strand_id
1 'polypeptide(L)' 'PNCGLCKLCNREQETGAHIFFKCRFTIRIWKSLIERLGLAHMDTSEWHMHESFYE' A
#
# COMPACT_ATOMS: atom_id res chain seq x y z
N PRO A 1 16.13 6.09 -8.47
CA PRO A 1 15.93 4.64 -8.30
C PRO A 1 15.81 4.28 -6.81
N ASN A 2 14.63 3.83 -6.38
CA ASN A 2 14.41 3.34 -5.02
C ASN A 2 15.02 1.92 -4.95
N CYS A 3 16.31 1.86 -4.61
CA CYS A 3 17.18 0.70 -4.83
C CYS A 3 17.12 -0.34 -3.70
N GLY A 4 16.04 -1.13 -3.62
CA GLY A 4 16.08 -2.34 -2.78
C GLY A 4 14.72 -2.90 -2.39
N LEU A 5 14.74 -3.85 -1.45
CA LEU A 5 13.53 -4.36 -0.80
C LEU A 5 12.92 -3.29 0.09
N CYS A 6 11.58 -3.22 0.09
CA CYS A 6 10.81 -2.39 1.00
C CYS A 6 11.23 -2.66 2.45
N LYS A 7 11.66 -1.63 3.18
CA LYS A 7 12.14 -1.79 4.57
C LYS A 7 11.05 -2.18 5.56
N LEU A 8 9.78 -1.98 5.21
CA LEU A 8 8.64 -2.39 6.05
C LEU A 8 8.41 -3.89 5.93
N CYS A 9 8.17 -4.40 4.72
CA CYS A 9 7.78 -5.80 4.51
C CYS A 9 8.96 -6.75 4.28
N ASN A 10 10.08 -6.23 3.78
CA ASN A 10 11.28 -6.94 3.34
C ASN A 10 10.98 -8.11 2.38
N ARG A 11 9.98 -7.94 1.50
CA ARG A 11 9.49 -8.97 0.57
C ARG A 11 9.43 -8.53 -0.89
N GLU A 12 9.08 -7.28 -1.15
CA GLU A 12 8.92 -6.73 -2.48
C GLU A 12 9.84 -5.53 -2.69
N GLN A 13 10.06 -5.15 -3.94
CA GLN A 13 10.83 -3.96 -4.27
C GLN A 13 10.16 -2.71 -3.70
N GLU A 14 10.98 -1.81 -3.17
CA GLU A 14 10.52 -0.55 -2.64
C GLU A 14 10.12 0.38 -3.79
N THR A 15 8.82 0.49 -4.04
CA THR A 15 8.24 1.48 -4.96
C THR A 15 7.28 2.38 -4.19
N GLY A 16 6.98 3.55 -4.75
CA GLY A 16 5.95 4.43 -4.18
C GLY A 16 4.61 3.69 -4.04
N ALA A 17 4.19 2.97 -5.09
CA ALA A 17 2.99 2.15 -5.05
C ALA A 17 3.03 1.10 -3.92
N HIS A 18 4.15 0.40 -3.78
CA HIS A 18 4.30 -0.57 -2.70
C HIS A 18 4.16 0.11 -1.33
N ILE A 19 4.91 1.18 -1.06
CA ILE A 19 4.87 1.86 0.24
C ILE A 19 3.46 2.39 0.55
N PHE A 20 2.78 3.03 -0.39
CA PHE A 20 1.54 3.73 -0.11
C PHE A 20 0.30 2.83 -0.05
N PHE A 21 0.19 1.84 -0.95
CA PHE A 21 -1.08 1.11 -1.09
C PHE A 21 -0.96 -0.39 -1.37
N LYS A 22 0.24 -0.98 -1.50
CA LYS A 22 0.38 -2.46 -1.57
C LYS A 22 1.00 -3.10 -0.34
N CYS A 23 1.85 -2.39 0.39
CA CYS A 23 2.56 -2.95 1.52
C CYS A 23 1.56 -3.40 2.59
N ARG A 24 1.70 -4.64 3.06
CA ARG A 24 0.83 -5.21 4.10
C ARG A 24 0.72 -4.32 5.35
N PHE A 25 1.79 -3.58 5.68
CA PHE A 25 1.81 -2.70 6.84
C PHE A 25 0.99 -1.45 6.59
N THR A 26 1.17 -0.81 5.44
CA THR A 26 0.40 0.38 5.06
C THR A 26 -1.07 0.06 4.82
N ILE A 27 -1.40 -1.09 4.24
CA ILE A 27 -2.80 -1.56 4.14
C ILE A 27 -3.48 -1.62 5.51
N ARG A 28 -2.79 -2.11 6.55
CA ARG A 28 -3.35 -2.14 7.92
C ARG A 28 -3.58 -0.73 8.48
N ILE A 29 -2.69 0.21 8.18
CA ILE A 29 -2.87 1.63 8.55
C ILE A 29 -4.09 2.19 7.84
N TRP A 30 -4.24 1.95 6.54
CA TRP A 30 -5.41 2.40 5.76
C TRP A 30 -6.71 1.83 6.30
N LYS A 31 -6.77 0.53 6.60
CA LYS A 31 -7.96 -0.07 7.23
C LYS A 31 -8.32 0.62 8.54
N SER A 32 -7.33 0.92 9.37
CA SER A 32 -7.53 1.63 10.64
C SER A 32 -8.00 3.08 10.43
N LEU A 33 -7.45 3.78 9.43
CA LEU A 33 -7.87 5.15 9.09
C LEU A 33 -9.28 5.19 8.52
N ILE A 34 -9.62 4.26 7.62
CA ILE A 34 -10.95 4.13 7.01
C ILE A 34 -12.00 3.90 8.09
N GLU A 35 -11.74 2.99 9.03
CA GLU A 35 -12.62 2.74 10.18
C GLU A 35 -12.79 4.00 11.03
N ARG A 36 -11.67 4.65 11.40
CA ARG A 36 -11.68 5.84 12.25
C ARG A 36 -12.36 7.06 11.62
N LEU A 37 -12.31 7.18 10.29
CA LEU A 37 -12.88 8.30 9.54
C LEU A 37 -14.29 8.00 9.01
N GLY A 38 -14.81 6.78 9.22
CA GLY A 38 -16.12 6.38 8.71
C GLY A 38 -16.18 6.27 7.18
N LEU A 39 -15.05 6.01 6.52
CA LEU A 39 -14.93 5.96 5.05
C LEU A 39 -15.35 4.58 4.50
N ALA A 40 -16.49 4.06 4.92
CA ALA A 40 -16.94 2.68 4.62
C ALA A 40 -17.07 2.36 3.11
N HIS A 41 -17.10 3.38 2.24
CA HIS A 41 -17.13 3.24 0.79
C HIS A 41 -15.74 3.01 0.16
N MET A 42 -14.66 3.26 0.89
CA MET A 42 -13.31 2.99 0.41
C MET A 42 -12.94 1.52 0.61
N ASP A 43 -12.92 0.75 -0.48
CA ASP A 43 -12.40 -0.60 -0.47
C ASP A 43 -10.90 -0.62 -0.83
N THR A 44 -10.10 -1.25 0.03
CA THR A 44 -8.65 -1.41 -0.14
C THR A 44 -8.28 -2.79 -0.70
N SER A 45 -9.27 -3.66 -0.91
CA SER A 45 -9.07 -5.06 -1.28
C SER A 45 -8.29 -5.19 -2.58
N GLU A 46 -8.57 -4.36 -3.58
CA GLU A 46 -7.94 -4.44 -4.92
C GLU A 46 -6.64 -3.65 -5.04
N TRP A 47 -6.20 -2.93 -4.00
CA TRP A 47 -5.04 -2.03 -4.11
C TRP A 47 -3.73 -2.75 -4.42
N HIS A 48 -3.62 -4.02 -4.00
CA HIS A 48 -2.47 -4.87 -4.31
C HIS A 48 -2.36 -5.18 -5.82
N MET A 49 -3.47 -5.18 -6.56
CA MET A 49 -3.50 -5.43 -8.01
C MET A 49 -3.06 -4.23 -8.84
N HIS A 50 -3.01 -3.03 -8.25
CA HIS A 50 -2.78 -1.80 -9.00
C HIS A 50 -1.30 -1.57 -9.32
N GLU A 51 -0.80 -2.00 -10.47
CA GLU A 51 0.55 -1.61 -10.91
C GLU A 51 0.62 -0.08 -11.10
N SER A 52 1.70 0.55 -10.65
CA SER A 52 1.93 1.95 -10.98
C SER A 52 2.32 2.02 -12.45
N PHE A 53 1.35 2.29 -13.31
CA PHE A 53 1.56 2.56 -14.73
C PHE A 53 2.20 3.94 -14.94
N TYR A 54 3.33 4.22 -14.30
CA TYR A 54 4.15 5.40 -14.57
C TYR A 54 5.62 5.01 -14.29
N GLU A 55 6.24 4.34 -15.28
CA GLU A 55 7.70 4.34 -15.47
C GLU A 55 8.09 5.43 -16.46
#